data_AF-A0A553RLG3-F1
#
_entry.id   AF-A0A553RLG3-F1
#
_cell.length_a   1.000
_cell.length_b   1.000
_cell.length_c   1.000
_cell.angle_alpha   90.00
_cell.angle_beta   90.00
_cell.angle_gamma   90.00
#
_symmetry.space_group_name_H-M   'P 1'
#
loop_
_entity.id
_entity.type
_entity.pdbx_description
1 polymer ?
#
loop_
_entity_poly.entity_id
_entity_poly.type
_entity_poly.pdbx_seq_one_letter_code
_entity_poly.pdbx_strand_id
1 'polypeptide(L)'
;MDVINQALEEALANKDKEDWTPVTVNVASATLCILTSETEEVLAECRVRFLSFMGVGKDVHMFAFILVEGPGDFICHMFWCEPNAAGLSEAVQAACMLRYQKCLDARPPNSGISCLPRPPADSVAHRVGSSVKKSVQNLLGSFKRSGSQTP
;
A
#
# COMPACT_ATOMS: atom_id res chain seq x y z
N MET A 1 -8.60 -0.07 13.01
CA MET A 1 -7.32 -0.64 13.46
C MET A 1 -7.46 -2.09 13.89
N ASP A 2 -8.53 -2.45 14.59
CA ASP A 2 -8.71 -3.81 15.14
C ASP A 2 -8.76 -4.91 14.07
N VAL A 3 -9.35 -4.62 12.89
CA VAL A 3 -9.43 -5.58 11.77
C VAL A 3 -8.06 -5.98 11.22
N ILE A 4 -7.11 -5.04 11.08
CA ILE A 4 -5.75 -5.38 10.65
C ILE A 4 -5.08 -6.23 11.71
N ASN A 5 -5.08 -5.77 12.97
CA ASN A 5 -4.39 -6.49 14.04
C ASN A 5 -4.95 -7.91 14.24
N GLN A 6 -6.27 -8.09 14.11
CA GLN A 6 -6.89 -9.41 14.18
C GLN A 6 -6.47 -10.32 13.02
N ALA A 7 -6.54 -9.83 11.77
CA ALA A 7 -6.11 -10.62 10.60
C ALA A 7 -4.62 -11.01 10.68
N LEU A 8 -3.82 -10.11 11.24
CA LEU A 8 -2.39 -10.27 11.43
C LEU A 8 -2.06 -11.32 12.49
N GLU A 9 -2.74 -11.28 13.64
CA GLU A 9 -2.62 -12.29 14.71
C GLU A 9 -3.07 -13.68 14.22
N GLU A 10 -4.18 -13.75 13.46
CA GLU A 10 -4.67 -15.00 12.85
C GLU A 10 -3.69 -15.57 11.82
N ALA A 11 -3.06 -14.72 11.00
CA ALA A 11 -2.09 -15.17 10.00
C ALA A 11 -0.81 -15.73 10.63
N LEU A 12 -0.32 -15.11 11.70
CA LEU A 12 0.86 -15.58 12.43
C LEU A 12 0.61 -16.91 13.15
N ALA A 13 -0.58 -17.12 13.71
CA ALA A 13 -0.91 -18.35 14.42
C ALA A 13 -0.92 -19.59 13.50
N ASN A 14 -1.07 -19.39 12.18
CA ASN A 14 -1.27 -20.46 11.20
C ASN A 14 0.00 -20.81 10.39
N LYS A 15 1.09 -20.05 10.51
CA LYS A 15 2.31 -20.27 9.73
C LYS A 15 3.57 -19.97 10.52
N ASP A 16 4.47 -20.95 10.57
CA ASP A 16 5.81 -20.77 11.11
C ASP A 16 6.62 -19.82 10.23
N LYS A 17 7.51 -19.05 10.87
CA LYS A 17 8.34 -18.02 10.20
C LYS A 17 9.23 -18.57 9.09
N GLU A 18 9.52 -19.85 9.15
CA GLU A 18 10.37 -20.57 8.19
C GLU A 18 9.68 -20.79 6.84
N ASP A 19 8.34 -20.77 6.79
CA ASP A 19 7.54 -20.95 5.57
C ASP A 19 7.26 -19.64 4.81
N TRP A 20 7.87 -18.54 5.26
CA TRP A 20 7.57 -17.21 4.74
C TRP A 20 8.41 -16.96 3.47
N THR A 21 7.74 -16.78 2.34
CA THR A 21 8.31 -16.57 0.99
C THR A 21 9.04 -15.24 0.83
N PRO A 22 10.34 -15.21 0.59
CA PRO A 22 11.11 -13.98 0.35
C PRO A 22 10.52 -13.03 -0.71
N VAL A 23 10.29 -11.72 -0.44
CA VAL A 23 9.83 -10.74 -1.44
C VAL A 23 10.64 -9.44 -1.52
N THR A 24 10.28 -8.58 -2.45
CA THR A 24 10.65 -7.17 -2.51
C THR A 24 9.39 -6.41 -2.93
N VAL A 25 9.14 -5.26 -2.32
CA VAL A 25 8.01 -4.41 -2.67
C VAL A 25 8.51 -3.20 -3.42
N ASN A 26 8.25 -3.17 -4.73
CA ASN A 26 8.53 -2.01 -5.56
C ASN A 26 7.36 -1.02 -5.47
N VAL A 27 7.64 0.15 -4.90
CA VAL A 27 6.65 1.21 -4.67
C VAL A 27 6.76 2.27 -5.76
N ALA A 28 5.75 2.35 -6.62
CA ALA A 28 5.61 3.40 -7.62
C ALA A 28 4.41 4.30 -7.32
N SER A 29 4.33 5.45 -7.97
CA SER A 29 3.27 6.44 -7.67
C SER A 29 1.83 5.97 -7.95
N ALA A 30 1.63 4.88 -8.67
CA ALA A 30 0.30 4.36 -9.01
C ALA A 30 0.12 2.87 -8.71
N THR A 31 1.21 2.14 -8.47
CA THR A 31 1.23 0.69 -8.32
C THR A 31 2.24 0.29 -7.24
N LEU A 32 1.92 -0.77 -6.51
CA LEU A 32 2.84 -1.51 -5.64
C LEU A 32 3.01 -2.89 -6.26
N CYS A 33 4.24 -3.30 -6.55
CA CYS A 33 4.52 -4.63 -7.09
C CYS A 33 5.23 -5.45 -6.02
N ILE A 34 4.68 -6.61 -5.69
CA ILE A 34 5.28 -7.58 -4.77
C ILE A 34 5.94 -8.64 -5.64
N LEU A 35 7.26 -8.81 -5.49
CA LEU A 35 8.05 -9.74 -6.29
C LEU A 35 8.79 -10.71 -5.38
N THR A 36 9.00 -11.96 -5.78
CA THR A 36 9.90 -12.87 -5.05
C THR A 36 11.32 -12.31 -4.98
N SER A 37 12.01 -12.44 -3.84
CA SER A 37 13.39 -11.95 -3.72
C SER A 37 14.38 -12.74 -4.57
N GLU A 38 14.10 -14.02 -4.84
CA GLU A 38 15.02 -14.94 -5.52
C GLU A 38 14.95 -14.80 -7.04
N THR A 39 13.75 -14.77 -7.61
CA THR A 39 13.51 -14.79 -9.06
C THR A 39 13.04 -13.46 -9.63
N GLU A 40 12.74 -12.46 -8.78
CA GLU A 40 12.06 -11.21 -9.17
C GLU A 40 10.73 -11.45 -9.92
N GLU A 41 10.08 -12.60 -9.69
CA GLU A 41 8.79 -12.92 -10.28
C GLU A 41 7.67 -12.15 -9.58
N VAL A 42 6.75 -11.58 -10.35
CA VAL A 42 5.65 -10.78 -9.81
C VAL A 42 4.60 -11.69 -9.16
N LEU A 43 4.47 -11.60 -7.83
CA LEU A 43 3.44 -12.28 -7.06
C LEU A 43 2.12 -11.51 -7.07
N ALA A 44 2.20 -10.18 -7.01
CA ALA A 44 1.01 -9.32 -7.04
C ALA A 44 1.34 -7.92 -7.57
N GLU A 45 0.40 -7.34 -8.29
CA GLU A 45 0.41 -5.92 -8.67
C GLU A 45 -0.82 -5.23 -8.08
N CYS A 46 -0.58 -4.27 -7.21
CA CYS A 46 -1.60 -3.60 -6.40
C CYS A 46 -1.73 -2.15 -6.87
N ARG A 47 -2.90 -1.73 -7.36
CA ARG A 47 -3.09 -0.32 -7.74
C ARG A 47 -3.37 0.52 -6.49
N VAL A 48 -2.58 1.57 -6.30
CA VAL A 48 -2.68 2.49 -5.15
C VAL A 48 -4.09 3.10 -5.00
N ARG A 49 -4.82 3.31 -6.11
CA ARG A 49 -6.18 3.88 -6.06
C ARG A 49 -7.20 2.99 -5.32
N PHE A 50 -6.93 1.70 -5.24
CA PHE A 50 -7.82 0.72 -4.60
C PHE A 50 -7.36 0.35 -3.19
N LEU A 51 -6.22 0.88 -2.74
CA LEU A 51 -5.77 0.76 -1.37
C LEU A 51 -6.72 1.58 -0.49
N SER A 52 -7.46 0.88 0.36
CA SER A 52 -8.46 1.46 1.25
C SER A 52 -7.91 1.74 2.63
N PHE A 53 -6.99 0.89 3.11
CA PHE A 53 -6.40 1.02 4.43
C PHE A 53 -4.98 0.44 4.45
N MET A 54 -4.13 0.98 5.31
CA MET A 54 -2.78 0.47 5.58
C MET A 54 -2.39 0.77 7.02
N GLY A 55 -1.48 -0.01 7.57
CA GLY A 55 -0.98 0.23 8.93
C GLY A 55 0.18 -0.67 9.31
N VAL A 56 0.93 -0.20 10.31
CA VAL A 56 1.86 -1.02 11.08
C VAL A 56 1.07 -1.72 12.19
N GLY A 57 1.35 -3.00 12.42
CA GLY A 57 0.68 -3.79 13.46
C GLY A 57 1.09 -3.38 14.88
N LYS A 58 0.59 -4.10 15.89
CA LYS A 58 1.08 -3.96 17.27
C LYS A 58 2.59 -4.23 17.37
N ASP A 59 3.07 -5.21 16.60
CA ASP A 59 4.48 -5.46 16.41
C ASP A 59 5.03 -4.55 15.29
N VAL A 60 6.13 -3.86 15.59
CA VAL A 60 6.77 -2.88 14.71
C VAL A 60 7.31 -3.46 13.41
N HIS A 61 7.53 -4.77 13.33
CA HIS A 61 7.98 -5.45 12.12
C HIS A 61 6.83 -5.66 11.14
N MET A 62 5.59 -5.58 11.61
CA MET A 62 4.44 -5.98 10.83
C MET A 62 3.85 -4.81 10.09
N PHE A 63 3.62 -4.99 8.79
CA PHE A 63 2.93 -4.04 7.94
C PHE A 63 1.84 -4.72 7.17
N ALA A 64 0.70 -4.06 6.99
CA ALA A 64 -0.35 -4.56 6.13
C ALA A 64 -1.07 -3.45 5.38
N PHE A 65 -1.61 -3.79 4.21
CA PHE A 65 -2.56 -2.94 3.50
C PHE A 65 -3.71 -3.75 2.91
N ILE A 66 -4.86 -3.09 2.76
CA ILE A 66 -6.11 -3.66 2.29
C ILE A 66 -6.47 -3.03 0.94
N LEU A 67 -6.60 -3.87 -0.08
CA LEU A 67 -7.12 -3.50 -1.40
C LEU A 67 -8.59 -3.85 -1.50
N VAL A 68 -9.33 -3.02 -2.22
CA VAL A 68 -10.67 -3.33 -2.70
C VAL A 68 -10.56 -3.95 -4.10
N GLU A 69 -10.91 -5.22 -4.26
CA GLU A 69 -10.95 -5.88 -5.57
C GLU A 69 -12.32 -5.72 -6.25
N GLY A 70 -13.38 -5.69 -5.45
CA GLY A 70 -14.75 -5.55 -5.91
C GLY A 70 -15.69 -5.10 -4.78
N PRO A 71 -16.98 -4.86 -5.07
CA PRO A 71 -17.95 -4.51 -4.04
C PRO A 71 -18.06 -5.59 -2.97
N GLY A 72 -17.56 -5.31 -1.77
CA GLY A 72 -17.54 -6.27 -0.65
C GLY A 72 -16.37 -7.26 -0.67
N ASP A 73 -15.52 -7.24 -1.71
CA ASP A 73 -14.35 -8.10 -1.83
C ASP A 73 -13.07 -7.31 -1.52
N PHE A 74 -12.36 -7.78 -0.49
CA PHE A 74 -11.13 -7.15 0.01
C PHE A 74 -10.00 -8.17 0.07
N ILE A 75 -8.80 -7.72 -0.26
CA ILE A 75 -7.57 -8.49 -0.06
C ILE A 75 -6.66 -7.75 0.91
N CYS A 76 -6.16 -8.46 1.91
CA CYS A 76 -5.14 -7.96 2.83
C CYS A 76 -3.78 -8.55 2.46
N HIS A 77 -2.81 -7.69 2.17
CA HIS A 77 -1.40 -8.07 2.03
C HIS A 77 -0.67 -7.76 3.33
N MET A 78 0.07 -8.73 3.86
CA MET A 78 0.76 -8.64 5.14
C MET A 78 2.24 -8.96 4.94
N PHE A 79 3.09 -8.19 5.60
CA PHE A 79 4.55 -8.25 5.46
C PHE A 79 5.21 -8.25 6.84
N TRP A 80 6.31 -8.98 6.94
CA TRP A 80 7.23 -8.89 8.07
C TRP A 80 8.53 -8.21 7.61
N CYS A 81 8.82 -7.04 8.16
CA CYS A 81 9.90 -6.17 7.74
C CYS A 81 11.03 -6.13 8.77
N GLU A 82 12.28 -6.24 8.31
CA GLU A 82 13.48 -6.10 9.12
C GLU A 82 14.23 -4.81 8.74
N PRO A 83 14.67 -3.97 9.70
CA PRO A 83 14.56 -4.13 11.16
C PRO A 83 13.19 -3.70 11.73
N ASN A 84 12.32 -3.09 10.92
CA ASN A 84 10.92 -2.79 11.23
C ASN A 84 10.18 -2.32 9.97
N ALA A 85 8.87 -2.10 10.07
CA ALA A 85 7.99 -1.69 8.98
C ALA A 85 8.07 -0.20 8.58
N ALA A 86 8.83 0.65 9.28
CA ALA A 86 8.79 2.10 9.09
C ALA A 86 9.07 2.49 7.63
N GLY A 87 10.18 2.00 7.05
CA GLY A 87 10.56 2.34 5.68
C GLY A 87 9.53 1.92 4.62
N LEU A 88 8.93 0.74 4.75
CA LEU A 88 7.90 0.29 3.82
C LEU A 88 6.61 1.09 3.98
N SER A 89 6.16 1.30 5.23
CA SER A 89 4.94 2.06 5.53
C SER A 89 5.03 3.50 5.05
N GLU A 90 6.16 4.18 5.25
CA GLU A 90 6.40 5.55 4.78
C GLU A 90 6.39 5.63 3.25
N ALA A 91 7.02 4.66 2.57
CA ALA A 91 7.05 4.61 1.11
C ALA A 91 5.64 4.44 0.52
N VAL A 92 4.83 3.52 1.06
CA VAL A 92 3.46 3.29 0.60
C VAL A 92 2.57 4.50 0.91
N GLN A 93 2.74 5.12 2.09
CA GLN A 93 2.03 6.36 2.45
C GLN A 93 2.34 7.48 1.46
N ALA A 94 3.63 7.69 1.15
CA ALA A 94 4.07 8.70 0.19
C ALA A 94 3.50 8.44 -1.21
N ALA A 95 3.47 7.18 -1.66
CA ALA A 95 2.84 6.80 -2.92
C ALA A 95 1.33 7.12 -2.93
N CYS A 96 0.61 6.84 -1.84
CA CYS A 96 -0.80 7.19 -1.69
C CYS A 96 -1.02 8.70 -1.78
N MET A 97 -0.22 9.49 -1.07
CA MET A 97 -0.29 10.96 -1.09
C MET A 97 -0.03 11.52 -2.49
N LEU A 98 1.04 11.06 -3.16
CA LEU A 98 1.36 11.48 -4.52
C LEU A 98 0.27 11.07 -5.52
N ARG A 99 -0.32 9.88 -5.35
CA ARG A 99 -1.40 9.42 -6.23
C ARG A 99 -2.65 10.28 -6.05
N TYR A 100 -3.00 10.58 -4.81
CA TYR A 100 -4.13 11.45 -4.48
C TYR A 100 -3.95 12.84 -5.09
N GLN A 101 -2.77 13.46 -4.91
CA GLN A 101 -2.47 14.77 -5.49
C GLN A 101 -2.58 14.75 -7.03
N LYS A 102 -2.00 13.75 -7.70
CA LYS A 102 -2.10 13.60 -9.16
C LYS A 102 -3.55 13.48 -9.66
N CYS A 103 -4.42 12.84 -8.88
CA CYS A 103 -5.84 12.74 -9.22
C CYS A 103 -6.59 14.06 -9.06
N LEU A 104 -6.20 14.91 -8.11
CA LEU A 104 -6.72 16.26 -7.96
C LEU A 104 -6.25 17.16 -9.10
N ASP A 105 -4.96 17.12 -9.43
CA ASP A 105 -4.36 17.98 -10.47
C ASP A 105 -4.85 17.62 -11.89
N ALA A 106 -5.15 16.33 -12.14
CA ALA A 106 -5.71 15.89 -13.41
C ALA A 106 -7.16 16.33 -13.63
N ARG A 107 -7.82 16.89 -12.61
CA ARG A 107 -9.14 17.49 -12.78
C ARG A 107 -8.99 18.79 -13.59
N PRO A 108 -9.63 18.92 -14.76
CA PRO A 108 -9.54 20.14 -15.55
C PRO A 108 -10.02 21.34 -14.72
N PRO A 109 -9.39 22.52 -14.87
CA PRO A 109 -9.84 23.76 -14.24
C PRO A 109 -11.13 24.23 -14.92
N ASN A 110 -12.26 23.54 -14.71
CA ASN A 110 -13.62 24.07 -14.83
C ASN A 110 -14.71 23.01 -14.56
N SER A 111 -15.01 22.81 -13.28
CA SER A 111 -16.33 22.36 -12.85
C SER A 111 -16.71 23.10 -11.57
N GLY A 112 -17.05 24.39 -11.74
CA GLY A 112 -17.73 25.20 -10.72
C GLY A 112 -16.85 26.18 -9.94
N ILE A 113 -16.98 27.47 -10.29
CA ILE A 113 -16.75 28.66 -9.44
C ILE A 113 -15.31 28.85 -8.93
N SER A 114 -14.44 29.38 -9.79
CA SER A 114 -13.23 30.08 -9.35
C SER A 114 -13.60 31.51 -8.98
N CYS A 115 -13.62 31.80 -7.68
CA CYS A 115 -13.55 33.16 -7.15
C CYS A 115 -12.27 33.34 -6.32
N LEU A 116 -11.11 32.89 -6.84
CA LEU A 116 -9.82 33.23 -6.25
C LEU A 116 -8.83 33.69 -7.34
N PRO A 117 -8.11 34.82 -7.14
CA PRO A 117 -7.18 35.33 -8.14
C PRO A 117 -5.94 34.44 -8.24
N ARG A 118 -5.54 34.15 -9.47
CA ARG A 118 -4.29 33.46 -9.82
C ARG A 118 -3.07 34.33 -9.45
N PRO A 119 -2.05 33.81 -8.75
CA PRO A 119 -0.81 34.56 -8.52
C PRO A 119 0.03 34.61 -9.82
N PRO A 120 0.81 35.68 -10.03
CA PRO A 120 1.54 35.89 -11.27
C PRO A 120 2.68 34.88 -11.45
N ALA A 121 2.93 34.53 -12.70
CA ALA A 121 3.96 33.60 -13.11
C ALA A 121 5.34 34.24 -12.96
N ASP A 122 6.18 33.69 -12.08
CA ASP A 122 7.63 33.52 -12.28
C ASP A 122 8.23 32.92 -11.00
N SER A 123 8.51 31.62 -10.98
CA SER A 123 9.55 31.04 -10.12
C SER A 123 9.90 29.62 -10.54
N VAL A 124 11.16 29.49 -10.95
CA VAL A 124 11.85 28.27 -11.39
C VAL A 124 12.31 27.49 -10.15
N ALA A 125 11.93 26.22 -10.01
CA ALA A 125 12.67 25.28 -9.16
C ALA A 125 12.47 23.83 -9.62
N HIS A 126 13.57 23.23 -10.05
CA HIS A 126 13.70 21.89 -10.61
C HIS A 126 13.77 20.78 -9.54
N ARG A 127 13.39 19.59 -9.99
CA ARG A 127 13.36 18.26 -9.35
C ARG A 127 14.63 17.88 -8.56
N VAL A 128 14.44 17.20 -7.43
CA VAL A 128 15.41 16.23 -6.87
C VAL A 128 14.61 15.00 -6.40
N GLY A 129 14.94 13.82 -6.91
CA GLY A 129 14.36 12.54 -6.47
C GLY A 129 15.49 11.56 -6.16
N SER A 130 15.45 10.94 -4.98
CA SER A 130 16.40 9.89 -4.54
C SER A 130 15.65 8.58 -4.31
N SER A 131 16.19 7.48 -4.82
CA SER A 131 15.66 6.12 -4.73
C SER A 131 16.50 5.28 -3.76
N VAL A 132 15.87 4.44 -2.94
CA VAL A 132 16.54 3.44 -2.08
C VAL A 132 15.78 2.11 -2.21
N LYS A 133 16.50 1.02 -2.53
CA LYS A 133 15.98 -0.36 -2.65
C LYS A 133 16.47 -1.21 -1.46
N LYS A 134 15.57 -1.92 -0.75
CA LYS A 134 15.91 -3.07 0.13
C LYS A 134 14.78 -4.12 0.14
N SER A 135 15.19 -5.39 0.15
CA SER A 135 14.44 -6.65 0.01
C SER A 135 13.81 -7.14 1.33
N VAL A 136 12.63 -7.77 1.33
CA VAL A 136 11.86 -8.22 2.52
C VAL A 136 10.98 -9.46 2.26
N GLN A 137 11.01 -10.49 3.11
CA GLN A 137 10.28 -11.77 2.96
C GLN A 137 8.76 -11.75 3.36
N ASN A 138 7.89 -12.59 2.75
CA ASN A 138 6.41 -12.51 2.59
C ASN A 138 5.67 -13.80 3.02
N LEU A 139 4.60 -13.70 3.81
CA LEU A 139 3.59 -14.77 3.88
C LEU A 139 2.41 -14.35 3.01
N LEU A 140 1.97 -15.22 2.12
CA LEU A 140 0.59 -15.12 1.65
C LEU A 140 -0.34 -15.94 2.55
N GLY A 141 -1.38 -15.27 3.03
CA GLY A 141 -2.65 -15.83 3.47
C GLY A 141 -3.77 -14.93 2.95
N SER A 142 -4.64 -15.47 2.08
CA SER A 142 -5.80 -14.75 1.54
C SER A 142 -7.04 -15.18 2.31
N PHE A 143 -7.73 -14.23 2.96
CA PHE A 143 -8.95 -14.49 3.71
C PHE A 143 -10.14 -13.86 3.01
N LYS A 144 -11.08 -14.70 2.55
CA LYS A 144 -12.40 -14.28 2.06
C LYS A 144 -13.40 -14.38 3.20
N ARG A 145 -14.04 -13.27 3.59
CA ARG A 145 -15.19 -13.28 4.50
C ARG A 145 -16.47 -13.35 3.67
N SER A 146 -17.14 -14.50 3.66
CA SER A 146 -18.52 -14.61 3.19
C SER A 146 -19.46 -14.01 4.25
N GLY A 147 -20.07 -12.88 3.92
CA GLY A 147 -21.12 -12.29 4.74
C GLY A 147 -22.43 -13.06 4.60
N SER A 148 -22.84 -13.74 5.67
CA SER A 148 -24.19 -14.28 5.83
C SER A 148 -25.17 -13.14 6.13
N GLN A 149 -26.07 -12.85 5.17
CA GLN A 149 -27.31 -12.11 5.43
C GLN A 149 -28.28 -13.00 6.20
N THR A 150 -28.84 -12.49 7.29
CA THR A 150 -30.13 -12.93 7.85
C THR A 150 -30.58 -11.93 8.93
N PRO A 151 -31.90 -11.82 9.21
CA PRO A 151 -33.05 -11.81 8.31
C PRO A 151 -33.77 -10.45 8.28
#